data_AF-A0A6N9Q8Q3-F1
#
_entry.id   AF-A0A6N9Q8Q3-F1
#
_cell.length_a   1.000
_cell.length_b   1.000
_cell.length_c   1.000
_cell.angle_alpha   90.00
_cell.angle_beta   90.00
_cell.angle_gamma   90.00
#
_symmetry.space_group_name_H-M   'P 1'
#
loop_
_entity.id
_entity.type
_entity.pdbx_description
1 polymer ?
#
loop_
_entity_poly.entity_id
_entity_poly.type
_entity_poly.pdbx_seq_one_letter_code
_entity_poly.pdbx_strand_id
1 'polypeptide(L)' 'MDQMMLSINLILNEEEASAFAKSVIQVKNLSFPYIISLNTIGKIYRYELNDDLNLNIKEEA' A
#
# COMPACT_ATOMS: atom_id res chain seq x y z
N MET A 1 17.54 7.33 -4.75
CA MET A 1 16.22 7.22 -5.40
C MET A 1 15.21 7.64 -4.35
N ASP A 2 14.45 8.71 -4.59
CA ASP A 2 13.39 9.16 -3.70
C ASP A 2 12.26 8.13 -3.68
N GLN A 3 11.90 7.63 -2.50
CA GLN A 3 10.73 6.76 -2.36
C GLN A 3 9.48 7.60 -2.62
N MET A 4 8.61 7.17 -3.54
CA MET A 4 7.34 7.87 -3.77
C MET A 4 6.30 7.34 -2.79
N MET A 5 5.76 8.24 -1.95
CA MET A 5 4.71 7.92 -0.98
C MET A 5 3.35 8.31 -1.56
N LEU A 6 2.44 7.34 -1.62
CA LEU A 6 1.06 7.52 -2.05
C LEU A 6 0.13 7.29 -0.85
N SER A 7 -0.36 8.39 -0.27
CA SER A 7 -1.32 8.32 0.84
C SER A 7 -2.74 8.26 0.29
N ILE A 8 -3.47 7.19 0.62
CA ILE A 8 -4.83 6.98 0.15
C ILE A 8 -5.73 6.70 1.36
N ASN A 9 -6.64 7.63 1.65
CA ASN A 9 -7.64 7.44 2.70
C ASN A 9 -8.87 6.73 2.11
N LEU A 10 -9.02 5.45 2.42
CA LEU A 10 -10.15 4.62 2.03
C LEU A 10 -10.61 3.81 3.23
N ILE A 11 -11.90 3.87 3.55
CA ILE A 11 -12.50 3.06 4.61
C ILE A 11 -12.79 1.68 4.02
N LEU A 12 -11.82 0.79 4.12
CA LEU A 12 -11.89 -0.60 3.65
C LEU A 12 -11.66 -1.55 4.83
N ASN A 13 -12.15 -2.78 4.73
CA ASN A 13 -11.67 -3.86 5.58
C ASN A 13 -10.28 -4.35 5.12
N GLU A 14 -9.63 -5.23 5.90
CA GLU A 14 -8.27 -5.69 5.62
C GLU A 14 -8.15 -6.42 4.27
N GLU A 15 -9.12 -7.25 3.91
CA GLU A 15 -9.14 -7.97 2.63
C GLU A 15 -9.28 -7.00 1.45
N GLU A 16 -10.19 -6.04 1.54
CA GLU A 16 -10.41 -5.00 0.55
C GLU A 16 -9.18 -4.09 0.40
N ALA A 17 -8.54 -3.73 1.50
CA ALA A 17 -7.32 -2.91 1.51
C ALA A 17 -6.16 -3.64 0.81
N SER A 18 -5.99 -4.94 1.08
CA SER A 18 -5.00 -5.79 0.42
C SER A 18 -5.25 -5.93 -1.08
N ALA A 19 -6.50 -6.15 -1.49
CA ALA A 19 -6.89 -6.24 -2.89
C ALA A 19 -6.69 -4.90 -3.63
N PHE A 20 -7.00 -3.78 -2.97
CA PHE A 20 -6.80 -2.45 -3.50
C PHE A 20 -5.31 -2.13 -3.68
N ALA A 21 -4.47 -2.40 -2.68
CA ALA A 21 -3.03 -2.18 -2.76
C ALA A 21 -2.42 -2.92 -3.97
N LYS A 22 -2.75 -4.22 -4.13
CA LYS A 22 -2.30 -5.03 -5.28
C LYS A 22 -2.76 -4.46 -6.62
N SER A 23 -4.01 -3.98 -6.70
CA SER A 23 -4.55 -3.38 -7.93
C SER A 23 -3.85 -2.06 -8.27
N VAL A 24 -3.62 -1.19 -7.30
CA VAL A 24 -2.89 0.08 -7.50
C VAL A 24 -1.49 -0.18 -8.04
N ILE A 25 -0.80 -1.16 -7.48
CA ILE A 25 0.54 -1.57 -7.91
C ILE A 25 0.55 -2.05 -9.36
N GLN A 26 -0.37 -2.96 -9.72
CA GLN A 26 -0.46 -3.47 -11.10
C GLN A 26 -0.80 -2.38 -12.11
N VAL A 27 -1.75 -1.49 -11.77
CA VAL A 27 -2.28 -0.50 -12.72
C VAL A 27 -1.29 0.62 -12.97
N LYS A 28 -0.54 1.04 -11.95
CA LYS A 28 0.27 2.26 -12.03
C LYS A 28 1.73 2.02 -12.43
N ASN A 29 2.16 0.77 -12.65
CA ASN A 29 3.53 0.40 -13.02
C ASN A 29 4.56 1.18 -12.17
N LEU A 30 4.27 1.26 -10.87
CA LEU A 30 4.94 2.16 -9.93
C LEU A 30 6.41 1.74 -9.79
N SER A 31 7.33 2.60 -10.21
CA SER A 31 8.77 2.35 -10.09
C SER A 31 9.23 2.36 -8.64
N PHE A 32 9.85 1.27 -8.20
CA PHE A 32 10.25 1.02 -6.81
C PHE A 32 11.14 2.10 -6.18
N PRO A 33 11.08 2.27 -4.84
CA PRO A 33 10.12 1.71 -3.88
C PRO A 33 8.89 2.62 -3.67
N TYR A 34 7.73 2.01 -3.44
CA TYR A 34 6.47 2.72 -3.18
C TYR A 34 5.85 2.34 -1.84
N ILE A 35 5.28 3.36 -1.18
CA ILE A 35 4.58 3.23 0.09
C ILE A 35 3.12 3.61 -0.13
N ILE A 36 2.20 2.68 0.15
CA ILE A 36 0.76 2.97 0.21
C ILE A 36 0.34 2.98 1.68
N SER A 37 -0.19 4.11 2.14
CA SER A 37 -0.81 4.19 3.47
C SER A 37 -2.33 4.10 3.31
N LEU A 38 -2.95 3.04 3.84
CA LEU A 38 -4.39 2.82 3.83
C LEU A 38 -4.94 2.96 5.25
N ASN A 39 -5.85 3.92 5.44
CA ASN A 39 -6.55 4.14 6.70
C ASN A 39 -7.84 3.33 6.74
N THR A 40 -7.75 2.09 7.21
CA THR A 40 -8.91 1.24 7.51
C THR A 40 -9.50 1.64 8.87
N ILE A 41 -10.73 1.21 9.18
CA ILE A 41 -11.45 1.60 10.40
C ILE A 41 -10.58 1.43 11.66
N GLY A 42 -9.99 2.54 12.13
CA GLY A 42 -9.14 2.59 13.32
C GLY A 42 -7.72 2.06 13.16
N LYS A 43 -7.25 1.73 11.95
CA LYS A 43 -5.90 1.20 11.70
C LYS A 43 -5.29 1.72 10.41
N ILE A 44 -4.04 2.14 10.48
CA ILE A 44 -3.28 2.57 9.31
C ILE A 44 -2.40 1.40 8.88
N TYR A 45 -2.53 0.96 7.63
CA TYR A 45 -1.69 -0.07 7.04
C TYR A 45 -0.75 0.55 6.03
N ARG A 46 0.54 0.25 6.17
CA ARG A 46 1.61 0.62 5.27
C ARG A 46 1.95 -0.57 4.39
N TYR A 47 1.78 -0.42 3.09
CA TYR A 47 2.13 -1.41 2.10
C TYR A 47 3.41 -0.98 1.40
N GLU A 48 4.45 -1.78 1.54
CA GLU A 48 5.76 -1.58 0.93
C GLU A 48 5.95 -2.62 -0.17
N LEU A 49 6.08 -2.18 -1.42
CA LEU A 49 6.43 -3.06 -2.52
C LEU A 49 7.95 -3.08 -2.68
N ASN A 50 8.56 -4.26 -2.57
CA ASN A 50 10.00 -4.44 -2.82
C ASN A 50 10.27 -4.79 -4.29
N ASP A 51 11.53 -4.69 -4.73
CA ASP A 51 11.94 -4.96 -6.12
C ASP A 51 11.52 -6.35 -6.64
N ASP A 52 11.31 -7.31 -5.73
CA ASP A 52 10.81 -8.66 -6.03
C ASP A 52 9.28 -8.74 -6.20
N LEU A 53 8.58 -7.59 -6.31
CA LEU A 53 7.12 -7.49 -6.39
C LEU A 53 6.38 -8.09 -5.18
N ASN A 54 7.06 -8.28 -4.05
CA ASN A 54 6.44 -8.74 -2.81
C ASN A 54 5.86 -7.56 -2.05
N LEU A 55 4.61 -7.73 -1.63
CA LEU A 55 3.86 -6.76 -0.84
C LEU A 55 4.12 -7.02 0.65
N ASN A 56 4.93 -6.19 1.28
CA ASN A 56 5.08 -6.19 2.73
C ASN A 56 4.03 -5.29 3.36
N ILE A 57 3.27 -5.82 4.31
CA ILE A 57 2.21 -5.09 5.00
C ILE A 57 2.67 -4.86 6.44
N LYS A 58 2.64 -3.60 6.90
CA LYS A 58 2.91 -3.22 8.29
C LYS A 58 1.72 -2.41 8.80
N GLU A 59 1.16 -2.81 9.94
CA GLU A 59 0.22 -1.97 10.68
C GLU A 59 1.02 -0.87 11.40
N GLU A 60 0.68 0.39 11.15
CA GLU A 60 1.20 1.55 11.89
C GLU A 60 0.23 1.81 13.06
N ALA A 61 0.78 1.75 14.28
CA ALA A 61 0.06 1.97 15.54
C ALA A 61 0.02 3.45 15.93
#